data_AF-A0A350LN03-F1
#
_entry.id   AF-A0A350LN03-F1
#
_cell.length_a   1.000
_cell.length_b   1.000
_cell.length_c   1.000
_cell.angle_alpha   90.00
_cell.angle_beta   90.00
_cell.angle_gamma   90.00
#
_symmetry.space_group_name_H-M   'P 1'
#
loop_
_entity.id
_entity.type
_entity.pdbx_description
1 polymer ?
#
loop_
_entity_poly.entity_id
_entity_poly.type
_entity_poly.pdbx_seq_one_letter_code
_entity_poly.pdbx_strand_id
1 'polypeptide(L)' 'MCAKMIDKFGSDEIKARVLPRAMTMETVLSYCLTEPGSGSDAAALKTRAERTNEGYALNGTKA' A
#
# COMPACT_ATOMS: atom_id res chain seq x y z
N MET A 1 -2.15 -10.22 5.32
CA MET A 1 -2.68 -8.85 5.55
C MET A 1 -2.85 -8.08 4.25
N CYS A 2 -1.80 -7.94 3.42
CA CYS A 2 -1.84 -7.14 2.18
C CYS A 2 -2.89 -7.60 1.15
N ALA A 3 -2.96 -8.90 0.85
CA ALA A 3 -3.92 -9.42 -0.13
C ALA A 3 -5.38 -9.08 0.25
N LYS A 4 -5.72 -9.16 1.55
CA LYS A 4 -7.05 -8.79 2.05
C LYS A 4 -7.34 -7.29 1.90
N MET A 5 -6.33 -6.42 2.04
CA MET A 5 -6.51 -4.98 1.82
C MET A 5 -6.79 -4.68 0.34
N ILE A 6 -6.08 -5.35 -0.57
CA ILE A 6 -6.30 -5.23 -2.02
C ILE A 6 -7.67 -5.76 -2.41
N ASP A 7 -8.06 -6.94 -1.90
CA ASP A 7 -9.36 -7.53 -2.18
C ASP A 7 -10.53 -6.65 -1.70
N LYS A 8 -10.39 -6.03 -0.52
CA LYS A 8 -11.43 -5.19 0.07
C LYS A 8 -11.51 -3.78 -0.54
N PHE A 9 -10.38 -3.16 -0.86
CA PHE A 9 -10.33 -1.73 -1.22
C PHE A 9 -9.81 -1.44 -2.64
N GLY A 10 -9.22 -2.42 -3.32
CA GLY A 10 -8.73 -2.27 -4.68
C GLY A 10 -9.85 -2.23 -5.72
N SER A 11 -9.58 -1.61 -6.86
CA SER A 11 -10.42 -1.76 -8.06
C SER A 11 -10.28 -3.17 -8.64
N ASP A 12 -11.23 -3.58 -9.48
CA ASP A 12 -11.18 -4.87 -10.17
C ASP A 12 -9.88 -5.04 -10.99
N GLU A 13 -9.40 -3.95 -11.59
CA GLU A 13 -8.13 -3.91 -12.32
C GLU A 13 -6.94 -4.24 -11.40
N ILE A 14 -6.85 -3.63 -10.22
CA ILE A 14 -5.74 -3.89 -9.28
C ILE A 14 -5.84 -5.30 -8.72
N LYS A 15 -7.05 -5.80 -8.41
CA LYS A 15 -7.26 -7.16 -7.93
C LYS A 15 -6.77 -8.18 -8.96
N ALA A 16 -7.21 -8.04 -10.21
CA ALA A 16 -6.82 -8.94 -11.30
C ALA A 16 -5.30 -8.92 -11.56
N ARG A 17 -4.66 -7.75 -11.43
CA ARG A 17 -3.21 -7.60 -11.65
C ARG A 17 -2.35 -8.19 -10.53
N VAL A 18 -2.78 -8.06 -9.26
CA VAL A 18 -1.91 -8.33 -8.09
C VAL A 18 -2.26 -9.61 -7.35
N LEU A 19 -3.54 -9.93 -7.17
CA LEU A 19 -3.94 -11.07 -6.33
C LEU A 19 -3.49 -12.43 -6.88
N PRO A 20 -3.62 -12.74 -8.18
CA PRO A 20 -3.20 -14.05 -8.70
C PRO A 20 -1.74 -14.36 -8.38
N ARG A 21 -0.83 -13.41 -8.65
CA ARG A 21 0.61 -13.54 -8.40
C ARG A 21 0.97 -13.64 -6.92
N ALA A 22 0.18 -12.98 -6.05
CA ALA A 22 0.34 -13.11 -4.61
C ALA A 22 -0.14 -14.49 -4.10
N MET A 23 -1.19 -15.07 -4.70
CA MET A 23 -1.72 -16.38 -4.30
C MET A 23 -0.88 -17.55 -4.83
N THR A 24 -0.20 -17.37 -5.97
CA THR A 24 0.76 -18.35 -6.51
C THR A 24 2.16 -18.21 -5.93
N MET A 25 2.38 -17.28 -4.99
CA MET A 25 3.68 -16.98 -4.37
C MET A 25 4.76 -16.50 -5.35
N GLU A 26 4.39 -16.05 -6.55
CA GLU A 26 5.30 -15.37 -7.49
C GLU A 26 5.68 -13.96 -7.01
N THR A 27 4.94 -13.41 -6.06
CA THR A 27 5.22 -12.10 -5.49
C THR A 27 4.86 -12.07 -4.01
N VAL A 28 5.75 -11.47 -3.22
CA VAL A 28 5.55 -11.23 -1.79
C VAL A 28 5.15 -9.77 -1.59
N LEU A 29 4.16 -9.55 -0.73
CA LEU A 29 3.64 -8.23 -0.41
C LEU A 29 4.05 -7.82 1.01
N SER A 30 4.40 -6.56 1.20
CA SER A 30 4.64 -5.95 2.51
C SER A 30 3.61 -4.86 2.79
N TYR A 31 3.28 -4.64 4.06
CA TYR A 31 2.37 -3.60 4.50
C TYR A 31 3.17 -2.48 5.20
N CYS A 32 3.64 -1.52 4.41
CA CYS A 32 4.55 -0.47 4.87
C CYS A 32 3.79 0.72 5.49
N LEU A 33 3.06 0.49 6.58
CA LEU A 33 2.30 1.53 7.28
C LEU A 33 3.20 2.36 8.21
N THR A 34 3.92 1.69 9.10
CA THR A 34 4.70 2.30 10.19
C THR A 34 5.77 3.26 9.69
N GLU A 35 5.93 4.37 10.42
CA GLU A 35 6.93 5.40 10.15
C GLU A 35 7.78 5.65 11.40
N PRO A 36 8.98 6.25 11.26
CA PRO A 36 9.71 6.77 12.41
C PRO A 36 8.84 7.73 13.23
N GLY A 37 8.48 7.31 14.46
CA GLY A 37 7.62 8.09 15.35
C GLY A 37 6.11 7.85 15.23
N SER A 38 5.65 6.99 14.32
CA SER A 38 4.22 6.67 14.12
C SER A 38 4.01 5.18 13.90
N GLY A 39 3.79 4.45 15.01
CA GLY A 39 3.43 3.02 15.02
C GLY A 39 1.99 2.79 15.46
N SER A 40 1.72 2.94 16.76
CA SER A 40 0.37 2.78 17.32
C SER A 40 -0.59 3.88 16.88
N ASP A 41 -0.10 5.11 16.77
CA ASP A 41 -0.85 6.24 16.21
C ASP A 41 -0.61 6.32 14.70
N ALA A 42 -1.35 5.51 13.96
CA ALA A 42 -1.31 5.52 12.51
C ALA A 42 -1.95 6.78 11.90
N ALA A 43 -2.77 7.54 12.64
CA ALA A 43 -3.36 8.77 12.11
C ALA A 43 -2.32 9.90 12.02
N ALA A 44 -1.25 9.84 12.82
CA ALA A 44 -0.14 10.79 12.81
C ALA A 44 0.89 10.59 11.68
N LEU A 45 0.63 9.69 10.72
CA LEU A 45 1.53 9.46 9.59
C LEU A 45 1.81 10.74 8.79
N LYS A 46 3.07 10.90 8.39
CA LYS A 46 3.58 12.06 7.66
C LYS A 46 3.77 11.77 6.18
N THR A 47 3.84 10.50 5.75
CA THR A 47 3.91 10.18 4.31
C THR A 47 2.69 10.77 3.59
N ARG A 48 2.92 11.49 2.49
CA ARG A 48 1.87 12.14 1.68
C ARG A 48 1.88 11.59 0.28
N ALA A 49 0.67 11.41 -0.27
CA ALA A 49 0.45 11.12 -1.67
C ALA A 49 -0.26 12.32 -2.31
N GLU A 50 0.41 13.00 -3.23
CA GLU A 50 -0.11 14.17 -3.93
C GLU A 50 -0.48 13.80 -5.36
N ARG A 51 -1.69 14.20 -5.81
CA ARG A 51 -2.14 13.92 -7.16
C ARG A 51 -1.40 14.83 -8.15
N THR A 52 -0.88 14.24 -9.21
CA THR A 52 -0.19 14.90 -10.32
C THR A 52 -0.90 14.57 -11.64
N ASN A 53 -0.40 15.10 -12.75
CA ASN A 53 -0.90 14.77 -14.08
C ASN A 53 -0.54 13.34 -14.51
N GLU A 54 0.46 12.72 -13.89
CA GLU A 54 0.99 11.39 -14.26
C GLU A 54 0.61 10.30 -13.24
N GLY A 55 -0.13 10.66 -12.18
CA GLY A 55 -0.49 9.73 -11.10
C GLY A 55 -0.33 10.37 -9.74
N TYR A 56 0.34 9.70 -8.80
CA TYR A 56 0.58 10.21 -7.45
C TYR A 56 2.08 10.33 -7.16
N ALA A 57 2.50 11.48 -6.65
CA ALA A 57 3.82 11.66 -6.06
C ALA A 57 3.77 11.26 -4.58
N LEU A 58 4.59 10.29 -4.17
CA LEU A 58 4.65 9.79 -2.80
C LEU A 58 5.92 10.31 -2.11
N ASN A 59 5.78 10.98 -0.96
CA ASN A 59 6.92 11.50 -0.19
C ASN A 59 6.78 11.10 1.29
N GLY A 60 7.80 10.45 1.85
CA GLY A 60 7.84 10.02 3.25
C GLY A 60 8.91 8.96 3.52
N THR A 61 8.94 8.42 4.75
CA THR A 61 9.88 7.36 5.16
C THR A 61 9.15 6.31 5.98
N LYS A 62 9.43 5.04 5.70
CA LYS A 62 8.87 3.89 6.41
C LYS A 62 9.94 3.22 7.29
N ALA A 63 9.50 2.62 8.39
CA ALA A 63 10.34 1.89 9.33
C ALA A 63 10.22 0.38 9.11
#